data_AF-A0A4Y2HNL5-F1
#
_entry.id   AF-A0A4Y2HNL5-F1
#
_cell.length_a   1.000
_cell.length_b   1.000
_cell.length_c   1.000
_cell.angle_alpha   90.00
_cell.angle_beta   90.00
_cell.angle_gamma   90.00
#
_symmetry.space_group_name_H-M   'P 1'
#
loop_
_entity.id
_entity.type
_entity.pdbx_description
1 polymer ?
#
loop_
_entity_poly.entity_id
_entity_poly.type
_entity_poly.pdbx_seq_one_letter_code
_entity_poly.pdbx_strand_id
1 'polypeptide(L)' 'MASVRTDIVSRSSSVDVREIDKQAKNPWRWEWLEKQDEGIYLREIIGKLNKLGACYCIVCSKELACGSRGFVALTDSVK' A
#
# COMPACT_ATOMS: atom_id res chain seq x y z
N MET A 1 5.87 6.26 -21.03
CA MET A 1 4.95 5.13 -20.79
C MET A 1 5.19 4.66 -19.36
N ALA A 2 4.30 5.01 -18.43
CA ALA A 2 4.37 4.47 -17.08
C ALA A 2 4.11 2.96 -17.17
N SER A 3 5.13 2.15 -16.91
CA SER A 3 4.99 0.70 -16.84
C SER A 3 4.01 0.41 -15.71
N VAL A 4 2.77 0.05 -16.06
CA VAL A 4 1.74 -0.27 -15.08
C VAL A 4 2.19 -1.54 -14.37
N ARG A 5 2.60 -1.41 -13.10
CA ARG A 5 2.96 -2.53 -12.24
C ARG A 5 1.70 -3.39 -12.04
N THR A 6 1.67 -4.56 -12.68
CA THR A 6 0.57 -5.52 -12.58
C THR A 6 0.49 -6.18 -11.20
N ASP A 7 1.52 -6.02 -10.40
CA ASP A 7 1.61 -6.44 -8.99
C ASP A 7 0.83 -5.55 -8.02
N ILE A 8 0.38 -4.37 -8.46
CA ILE A 8 -0.45 -3.48 -7.64
C ILE A 8 -1.89 -3.99 -7.63
N VAL A 9 -2.38 -4.30 -6.43
CA VAL A 9 -3.75 -4.73 -6.18
C VAL A 9 -4.66 -3.51 -6.25
N SER A 10 -5.61 -3.56 -7.17
CA SER A 10 -6.70 -2.57 -7.25
C SER A 10 -7.79 -2.89 -6.23
N ARG A 11 -8.44 -1.85 -5.69
CA ARG A 11 -9.58 -2.00 -4.78
C ARG A 11 -10.76 -2.78 -5.41
N SER A 12 -10.88 -2.71 -6.72
CA SER A 12 -11.91 -3.40 -7.51
C SER A 12 -11.49 -4.80 -7.96
N SER A 13 -10.28 -5.26 -7.63
CA SER A 13 -9.83 -6.60 -8.01
C SER A 13 -10.50 -7.65 -7.14
N SER A 14 -10.68 -8.86 -7.68
CA SER A 14 -11.18 -10.03 -6.94
C SER A 14 -10.19 -10.59 -5.92
N VAL A 15 -9.00 -9.98 -5.80
CA VAL A 15 -7.96 -10.42 -4.88
C VAL A 15 -8.29 -9.93 -3.48
N ASP A 16 -8.61 -10.87 -2.58
CA ASP A 16 -8.96 -10.54 -1.21
C ASP A 16 -7.71 -10.13 -0.43
N VAL A 17 -7.58 -8.83 -0.15
CA VAL A 17 -6.41 -8.28 0.56
C VAL A 17 -6.28 -8.89 1.96
N ARG A 18 -7.39 -9.32 2.57
CA ARG A 18 -7.37 -10.01 3.86
C ARG A 18 -6.65 -11.35 3.78
N GLU A 19 -6.81 -12.06 2.66
CA GLU A 19 -6.12 -13.33 2.43
C GLU A 19 -4.64 -13.11 2.12
N ILE A 20 -4.29 -12.05 1.36
CA ILE A 20 -2.88 -11.67 1.12
C ILE A 20 -2.18 -11.37 2.44
N ASP A 21 -2.82 -10.62 3.34
CA ASP A 21 -2.22 -10.17 4.60
C ASP A 21 -2.59 -11.00 5.83
N LYS A 22 -3.19 -12.18 5.66
CA LYS A 22 -3.69 -13.04 6.73
C LYS A 22 -2.63 -13.40 7.78
N GLN A 23 -1.38 -13.50 7.35
CA GLN A 23 -0.24 -13.86 8.20
C GLN A 23 0.56 -12.65 8.68
N ALA A 24 0.17 -11.42 8.30
CA ALA A 24 0.84 -10.21 8.75
C ALA A 24 0.30 -9.84 10.13
N LYS A 25 1.21 -9.42 11.02
CA LYS A 25 0.82 -8.89 12.33
C LYS A 25 -0.12 -7.68 12.20
N ASN A 26 0.09 -6.86 11.18
CA ASN A 26 -0.78 -5.75 10.82
C ASN A 26 -1.30 -5.92 9.38
N PRO A 27 -2.55 -6.38 9.20
CA PRO A 27 -3.12 -6.54 7.86
C PRO A 27 -3.38 -5.20 7.19
N TRP A 28 -3.26 -5.18 5.86
CA TRP A 28 -3.52 -3.97 5.08
C TRP A 28 -4.96 -3.50 5.22
N ARG A 29 -5.14 -2.19 5.39
CA ARG A 29 -6.46 -1.57 5.44
C ARG A 29 -6.58 -0.49 4.37
N TRP A 30 -7.61 -0.61 3.53
CA TRP A 30 -7.93 0.43 2.55
C TRP A 30 -8.21 1.79 3.18
N GLU A 31 -8.71 1.82 4.42
CA GLU A 31 -8.93 3.02 5.24
C GLU A 31 -7.66 3.87 5.40
N TRP A 32 -6.48 3.25 5.33
CA TRP A 32 -5.20 3.97 5.39
C TRP A 32 -5.02 4.88 4.18
N LEU A 33 -5.53 4.49 3.01
CA LEU A 33 -5.43 5.29 1.78
C LEU A 33 -6.37 6.49 1.75
N GLU A 34 -7.37 6.53 2.63
CA GLU A 34 -8.31 7.65 2.78
C GLU A 34 -7.69 8.81 3.58
N LYS A 35 -6.57 8.56 4.27
CA LYS A 35 -5.83 9.60 4.97
C LYS A 35 -5.03 10.45 3.99
N GLN A 36 -4.92 11.73 4.33
CA GLN A 36 -4.06 12.68 3.63
C GLN A 36 -2.77 12.90 4.41
N ASP A 37 -1.68 13.02 3.68
CA ASP A 37 -0.38 13.47 4.16
C ASP A 37 0.02 14.68 3.31
N GLU A 38 0.31 15.81 3.96
CA GLU A 38 0.62 17.09 3.28
C GLU A 38 -0.39 17.53 2.20
N GLY A 39 -1.67 17.17 2.37
CA GLY A 39 -2.76 17.51 1.44
C GLY A 39 -2.92 16.54 0.25
N ILE A 40 -2.08 15.51 0.14
CA ILE A 40 -2.19 14.48 -0.89
C ILE A 40 -2.79 13.21 -0.29
N TYR A 41 -3.73 12.58 -0.98
CA TYR A 41 -4.27 11.31 -0.50
C TYR A 41 -3.25 10.19 -0.65
N LEU A 42 -3.11 9.36 0.39
CA LEU A 42 -2.23 8.20 0.33
C LEU A 42 -2.62 7.22 -0.77
N ARG A 43 -3.89 7.17 -1.20
CA ARG A 43 -4.30 6.36 -2.38
C ARG A 43 -3.61 6.74 -3.68
N GLU A 44 -3.13 7.98 -3.79
CA GLU A 44 -2.46 8.49 -4.99
C GLU A 44 -0.96 8.20 -4.98
N ILE A 45 -0.39 8.00 -3.79
CA ILE A 45 1.03 7.79 -3.58
C ILE A 45 1.36 6.32 -3.33
N ILE A 46 0.48 5.60 -2.65
CA ILE A 46 0.71 4.25 -2.14
C ILE A 46 -0.24 3.25 -2.79
N GLY A 47 0.33 2.20 -3.38
CA GLY A 47 -0.39 1.03 -3.88
C GLY A 47 -0.17 -0.21 -3.00
N LYS A 48 -1.23 -1.00 -2.77
CA LYS A 48 -1.08 -2.33 -2.18
C LYS A 48 -0.44 -3.25 -3.19
N LEU A 49 0.57 -4.02 -2.79
CA LEU A 49 1.15 -5.08 -3.61
C LEU A 49 0.44 -6.42 -3.36
N ASN A 50 0.45 -7.31 -4.36
CA ASN A 50 0.01 -8.71 -4.21
C ASN A 50 1.07 -9.54 -3.47
N LYS A 51 1.53 -9.00 -2.34
CA LYS A 51 2.55 -9.58 -1.48
C LYS A 51 2.23 -9.21 -0.03
N LEU A 52 2.39 -10.20 0.83
CA LEU A 52 2.18 -10.09 2.26
C LEU A 52 3.04 -8.98 2.86
N GLY A 53 2.42 -8.05 3.61
CA GLY A 53 3.11 -7.02 4.37
C GLY A 53 3.92 -6.03 3.52
N ALA A 54 3.67 -5.98 2.21
CA ALA A 54 4.36 -5.09 1.28
C ALA A 54 3.39 -4.13 0.59
N CYS A 55 3.89 -2.96 0.25
CA CYS A 55 3.22 -1.92 -0.52
C CYS A 55 4.24 -1.18 -1.37
N TYR A 56 3.76 -0.40 -2.33
CA TYR A 56 4.58 0.31 -3.28
C TYR A 56 4.31 1.80 -3.17
N CYS A 57 5.36 2.59 -3.01
CA CYS A 57 5.27 4.04 -3.14
C CYS A 57 5.58 4.44 -4.58
N ILE A 58 4.60 5.06 -5.23
CA ILE A 58 4.67 5.55 -6.61
C ILE A 58 5.63 6.73 -6.71
N VAL A 59 5.61 7.63 -5.71
CA VAL A 59 6.48 8.83 -5.67
C VAL A 59 7.94 8.42 -5.54
N CYS A 60 8.27 7.56 -4.57
CA CYS A 60 9.64 7.10 -4.36
C CYS A 60 10.06 5.97 -5.31
N SER A 61 9.12 5.39 -6.07
CA SER A 61 9.30 4.17 -6.86
C SER A 61 9.95 3.01 -6.09
N LYS A 62 9.55 2.85 -4.82
CA LYS A 62 10.14 1.86 -3.88
C LYS A 62 9.09 0.97 -3.26
N GLU A 63 9.47 -0.27 -3.03
CA GLU A 63 8.70 -1.22 -2.24
C GLU A 63 8.96 -1.00 -0.75
N LEU A 64 7.91 -0.97 0.03
CA LEU A 64 7.90 -0.65 1.45
C LEU A 64 7.25 -1.77 2.24
N ALA A 65 7.85 -2.09 3.39
CA ALA A 65 7.31 -3.09 4.31
C ALA A 65 6.23 -2.46 5.21
N CYS A 66 4.97 -2.72 4.89
CA CYS A 66 3.82 -2.32 5.69
C CYS A 66 3.54 -3.30 6.86
N GLY A 67 4.14 -4.50 6.84
CA GLY A 67 3.76 -5.62 7.72
C GLY A 67 3.93 -5.40 9.22
N SER A 68 4.99 -4.73 9.68
CA SER A 68 5.26 -4.53 11.12
C SER A 68 4.83 -3.16 11.64
N ARG A 69 4.96 -2.11 10.83
CA ARG A 69 4.65 -0.71 11.20
C ARG A 69 3.31 -0.20 10.64
N GLY A 70 2.59 -1.00 9.86
CA GLY A 70 1.25 -0.68 9.34
C GLY A 70 1.19 0.67 8.64
N PHE A 71 0.18 1.48 9.00
CA PHE A 71 -0.01 2.86 8.53
C PHE A 71 1.24 3.74 8.66
N VAL A 72 2.00 3.62 9.75
CA VAL A 72 3.17 4.48 9.99
C VAL A 72 4.24 4.26 8.93
N ALA A 73 4.41 3.02 8.43
CA ALA A 73 5.34 2.76 7.34
C ALA A 73 4.96 3.51 6.04
N LEU A 74 3.66 3.74 5.83
CA LEU A 74 3.16 4.46 4.67
C LEU A 74 3.50 5.94 4.76
N THR A 75 3.15 6.57 5.88
CA THR A 75 3.41 8.01 6.10
C THR A 75 4.89 8.34 6.19
N ASP A 76 5.70 7.47 6.80
CA ASP A 76 7.17 7.64 6.90
C ASP A 76 7.85 7.70 5.53
N SER A 77 7.23 7.07 4.53
CA SER A 77 7.78 6.99 3.17
C SER A 77 7.26 8.06 2.22
N VAL A 78 6.35 8.93 2.69
CA VAL A 78 5.87 10.09 1.93
C VAL A 78 6.72 11.34 2.21
N LYS A 79 7.45 11.37 3.33
CA LYS A 79 8.46 12.38 3.67
C LYS A 79 9.75 12.25 2.87
#